data_AF-A0A971H6Z8-F1
#
_entry.id   AF-A0A971H6Z8-F1
#
_cell.length_a   1.000
_cell.length_b   1.000
_cell.length_c   1.000
_cell.angle_alpha   90.00
_cell.angle_beta   90.00
_cell.angle_gamma   90.00
#
_symmetry.space_group_name_H-M   'P 1'
#
loop_
_entity.id
_entity.type
_entity.pdbx_description
1 polymer ?
#
loop_
_entity_poly.entity_id
_entity_poly.type
_entity_poly.pdbx_seq_one_letter_code
_entity_poly.pdbx_strand_id
1 'polypeptide(L)'
;MILPGDSVMIGLSGGKDSLVLSLALAYFRKRNPVKFKLAACLIDHSNGKMEVARIKSFMNELNIPLEIILHPTYKIIEERNERFPCGLCANLRRGILADKANEMDCNVVVLGHNKDDAAETVLLNLFYSG
;
A
#
# COMPACT_ATOMS: atom_id res chain seq x y z
N MET A 1 11.66 -9.35 -5.86
CA MET A 1 11.62 -9.72 -7.30
C MET A 1 10.35 -10.52 -7.50
N ILE A 2 9.54 -10.27 -8.53
CA ILE A 2 8.30 -11.04 -8.78
C ILE A 2 8.66 -12.30 -9.58
N LEU A 3 8.23 -13.45 -9.10
CA LEU A 3 8.48 -14.77 -9.68
C LEU A 3 7.20 -15.36 -10.29
N PRO A 4 7.34 -16.33 -11.23
CA PRO A 4 6.19 -17.07 -11.72
C PRO A 4 5.44 -17.77 -10.58
N GLY A 5 4.13 -17.60 -10.52
CA GLY A 5 3.27 -18.19 -9.50
C GLY A 5 2.95 -17.27 -8.32
N ASP A 6 3.60 -16.11 -8.21
CA ASP A 6 3.38 -15.20 -7.08
C ASP A 6 1.94 -14.67 -7.02
N SER A 7 1.46 -14.52 -5.79
CA SER A 7 0.28 -13.74 -5.42
C SER A 7 0.75 -12.41 -4.85
N VAL A 8 0.61 -11.34 -5.64
CA VAL A 8 1.17 -10.04 -5.34
C VAL A 8 0.09 -9.08 -4.84
N MET A 9 0.27 -8.53 -3.64
CA MET A 9 -0.59 -7.49 -3.08
C MET A 9 0.05 -6.11 -3.27
N ILE A 10 -0.72 -5.16 -3.82
CA ILE A 10 -0.32 -3.76 -3.97
C ILE A 10 -0.88 -2.96 -2.80
N GLY A 11 -0.01 -2.34 -2.01
CA GLY A 11 -0.42 -1.39 -0.97
C GLY A 11 -0.70 -0.01 -1.57
N LEU A 12 -1.96 0.41 -1.51
CA LEU A 12 -2.42 1.69 -2.04
C LEU A 12 -2.47 2.76 -0.95
N SER A 13 -1.89 3.92 -1.24
CA SER A 13 -2.01 5.14 -0.43
C SER A 13 -3.19 6.02 -0.86
N GLY A 14 -3.77 5.74 -2.04
CA GLY A 14 -4.74 6.61 -2.71
C GLY A 14 -4.10 7.73 -3.54
N GLY A 15 -2.76 7.85 -3.50
CA GLY A 15 -2.00 8.80 -4.31
C GLY A 15 -1.70 8.28 -5.71
N LYS A 16 -1.36 9.22 -6.61
CA LYS A 16 -1.02 8.96 -8.03
C LYS A 16 0.05 7.88 -8.21
N ASP A 17 1.07 7.84 -7.36
CA ASP A 17 2.22 6.93 -7.54
C ASP A 17 1.80 5.47 -7.34
N SER A 18 0.98 5.20 -6.33
CA SER A 18 0.39 3.88 -6.09
C SER A 18 -0.57 3.44 -7.21
N LEU A 19 -1.29 4.37 -7.83
CA LEU A 19 -2.19 4.08 -8.96
C LEU A 19 -1.41 3.80 -10.25
N VAL A 20 -0.36 4.57 -10.52
CA VAL A 20 0.55 4.34 -11.66
C VAL A 20 1.26 3.00 -11.53
N LEU A 21 1.69 2.63 -10.31
CA LEU A 21 2.24 1.31 -10.04
C LEU A 21 1.24 0.19 -10.38
N SER A 22 -0.03 0.31 -9.94
CA SER A 22 -1.06 -0.66 -10.28
C SER A 22 -1.27 -0.79 -11.78
N LEU A 23 -1.27 0.32 -12.52
CA LEU A 23 -1.37 0.33 -13.97
C LEU A 23 -0.18 -0.42 -14.60
N ALA A 24 1.05 -0.10 -14.18
CA ALA A 24 2.26 -0.72 -14.70
C ALA A 24 2.26 -2.24 -14.47
N LEU A 25 1.89 -2.69 -13.27
CA LEU A 25 1.80 -4.12 -12.94
C LEU A 25 0.68 -4.82 -13.73
N ALA A 26 -0.47 -4.19 -13.93
CA ALA A 26 -1.55 -4.74 -14.76
C ALA A 26 -1.11 -4.92 -16.22
N TYR A 27 -0.40 -3.94 -16.78
CA TYR A 27 0.18 -4.04 -18.12
C TYR A 27 1.25 -5.13 -18.22
N PHE A 28 2.12 -5.22 -17.20
CA PHE A 28 3.17 -6.23 -17.13
C PHE A 28 2.57 -7.64 -17.08
N ARG A 29 1.55 -7.88 -16.23
CA ARG A 29 0.80 -9.14 -16.13
C ARG A 29 0.22 -9.59 -17.48
N LYS A 30 -0.23 -8.65 -18.32
CA LYS A 30 -0.84 -8.95 -19.63
C LYS A 30 0.18 -9.30 -20.71
N ARG A 31 1.38 -8.70 -20.68
CA ARG A 31 2.38 -8.82 -21.75
C ARG A 31 3.52 -9.80 -21.47
N ASN A 32 3.82 -10.10 -20.20
CA ASN A 32 4.96 -10.96 -19.86
C ASN A 32 4.59 -12.45 -19.77
N PRO A 33 5.56 -13.36 -20.03
CA PRO A 33 5.39 -14.79 -19.81
C PRO A 33 5.32 -15.14 -18.31
N VAL A 34 5.84 -14.30 -17.42
CA VAL A 34 5.73 -14.46 -15.97
C VAL A 34 4.26 -14.29 -15.56
N LYS A 35 3.63 -15.38 -15.11
CA LYS A 35 2.25 -15.38 -14.61
C LYS A 35 2.25 -15.16 -13.11
N PHE A 36 1.50 -14.17 -12.66
CA PHE A 36 1.29 -13.85 -11.25
C PHE A 36 -0.12 -13.28 -11.07
N LYS A 37 -0.64 -13.37 -9.85
CA LYS A 37 -1.92 -12.78 -9.45
C LYS A 37 -1.68 -11.40 -8.86
N LEU A 38 -2.66 -10.52 -9.03
CA LEU A 38 -2.65 -9.18 -8.46
C LEU A 38 -3.86 -9.03 -7.57
N ALA A 39 -3.64 -8.46 -6.40
CA ALA A 39 -4.67 -7.89 -5.54
C ALA A 39 -4.19 -6.53 -5.02
N ALA A 40 -5.10 -5.71 -4.55
CA ALA A 40 -4.80 -4.39 -3.99
C ALA A 40 -5.43 -4.26 -2.60
N CYS A 41 -4.72 -3.59 -1.71
CA CYS A 41 -5.17 -3.29 -0.36
C CYS A 41 -5.01 -1.80 -0.11
N LEU A 42 -6.07 -1.16 0.36
CA LEU A 42 -6.09 0.25 0.72
C LEU A 42 -6.54 0.41 2.17
N ILE A 43 -5.76 1.16 2.96
CA ILE A 43 -6.10 1.45 4.34
C ILE A 43 -6.67 2.86 4.42
N ASP A 44 -7.96 2.95 4.76
CA ASP A 44 -8.64 4.20 5.03
C ASP A 44 -8.46 4.59 6.50
N HIS A 45 -7.55 5.53 6.74
CA HIS A 45 -7.32 6.11 8.05
C HIS A 45 -8.34 7.19 8.42
N SER A 46 -9.11 7.70 7.46
CA SER A 46 -10.03 8.84 7.62
C SER A 46 -11.40 8.47 8.19
N ASN A 47 -11.58 7.21 8.60
CA ASN A 47 -12.83 6.67 9.12
C ASN A 47 -14.00 6.79 8.11
N GLY A 48 -13.75 6.44 6.84
CA GLY A 48 -14.77 6.41 5.79
C GLY A 48 -14.94 7.72 5.03
N LYS A 49 -14.15 8.76 5.34
CA LYS A 49 -14.23 10.06 4.67
C LYS A 49 -13.47 10.10 3.33
N MET A 50 -12.65 9.10 3.05
CA MET A 50 -11.87 9.03 1.83
C MET A 50 -12.76 8.65 0.65
N GLU A 51 -12.66 9.39 -0.45
CA GLU A 51 -13.35 9.07 -1.69
C GLU A 51 -12.66 7.89 -2.37
N VAL A 52 -13.29 6.71 -2.28
CA VAL A 52 -12.73 5.45 -2.81
C VAL A 52 -13.44 4.94 -4.05
N ALA A 53 -14.52 5.60 -4.51
CA ALA A 53 -15.31 5.12 -5.63
C ALA A 53 -14.50 5.17 -6.93
N ARG A 54 -13.74 6.24 -7.16
CA ARG A 54 -12.82 6.33 -8.31
C ARG A 54 -11.72 5.25 -8.26
N ILE A 55 -11.16 5.00 -7.08
CA ILE A 55 -10.13 3.97 -6.89
C ILE A 55 -10.71 2.57 -7.18
N LYS A 56 -11.91 2.27 -6.68
CA LYS A 56 -12.63 1.02 -6.97
C LYS A 56 -12.87 0.85 -8.47
N SER A 57 -13.38 1.89 -9.15
CA SER A 57 -13.61 1.85 -10.61
C SER A 57 -12.33 1.54 -11.36
N PHE A 58 -11.25 2.25 -11.03
CA PHE A 58 -9.95 2.06 -11.66
C PHE A 58 -9.38 0.65 -11.42
N MET A 59 -9.46 0.11 -10.21
CA MET A 59 -9.01 -1.26 -9.94
C MET A 59 -9.85 -2.32 -10.67
N ASN A 60 -11.16 -2.09 -10.80
CA ASN A 60 -12.04 -2.96 -11.59
C ASN A 60 -11.66 -2.95 -13.08
N GLU A 61 -11.38 -1.79 -13.66
CA GLU A 61 -10.90 -1.68 -15.06
C GLU A 61 -9.59 -2.47 -15.27
N LEU A 62 -8.70 -2.46 -14.28
CA LEU A 62 -7.45 -3.22 -14.30
C LEU A 62 -7.62 -4.71 -14.00
N ASN A 63 -8.83 -5.17 -13.65
CA ASN A 63 -9.09 -6.53 -13.16
C ASN A 63 -8.17 -6.89 -11.99
N ILE A 64 -8.12 -6.01 -10.98
CA ILE A 64 -7.38 -6.20 -9.73
C ILE A 64 -8.41 -6.12 -8.59
N PRO A 65 -8.63 -7.22 -7.84
CA PRO A 65 -9.46 -7.19 -6.64
C PRO A 65 -8.92 -6.17 -5.63
N LEU A 66 -9.80 -5.33 -5.09
CA LEU A 66 -9.44 -4.28 -4.14
C LEU A 66 -10.14 -4.54 -2.80
N GLU A 67 -9.34 -4.65 -1.74
CA GLU A 67 -9.81 -4.64 -0.37
C GLU A 67 -9.57 -3.27 0.29
N ILE A 68 -10.59 -2.75 0.97
CA ILE A 68 -10.53 -1.47 1.68
C ILE A 68 -10.75 -1.74 3.15
N ILE A 69 -9.78 -1.29 3.95
CA ILE A 69 -9.78 -1.51 5.39
C ILE A 69 -10.00 -0.18 6.07
N LEU A 70 -11.03 -0.11 6.89
CA LEU A 70 -11.26 1.00 7.78
C LEU A 70 -10.44 0.77 9.05
N HIS A 71 -9.50 1.66 9.35
CA HIS A 71 -8.72 1.56 10.57
C HIS A 71 -8.63 2.93 11.27
N PRO A 72 -9.00 3.05 12.56
CA PRO A 72 -9.09 4.32 13.28
C PRO A 72 -7.72 4.81 13.77
N THR A 73 -6.72 4.89 12.87
CA THR A 73 -5.34 5.22 13.22
C THR A 73 -5.21 6.61 13.84
N TYR A 74 -5.92 7.62 13.32
CA TYR A 74 -5.88 8.97 13.89
C TYR A 74 -6.41 9.00 15.33
N LYS A 75 -7.52 8.30 15.59
CA LYS A 75 -8.09 8.19 16.93
C LYS A 75 -7.11 7.56 17.92
N ILE A 76 -6.41 6.49 17.52
CA ILE A 76 -5.40 5.83 18.35
C ILE A 76 -4.23 6.77 18.66
N ILE A 77 -3.79 7.55 17.68
CA ILE A 77 -2.70 8.54 17.86
C ILE A 77 -3.13 9.63 18.85
N GLU A 78 -4.35 10.16 18.72
CA GLU A 78 -4.91 11.16 19.63
C GLU A 78 -5.06 10.61 21.06
N GLU A 79 -5.65 9.43 21.22
CA GLU A 79 -5.87 8.80 22.54
C GLU A 79 -4.56 8.50 23.28
N ARG A 80 -3.49 8.15 22.55
CA ARG A 80 -2.17 7.88 23.14
C ARG A 80 -1.33 9.12 23.39
N ASN A 81 -1.78 10.29 22.94
CA ASN A 81 -1.01 11.53 22.95
C ASN A 81 0.42 11.31 22.43
N GLU A 82 0.52 10.57 21.33
CA GLU A 82 1.79 10.03 20.83
C GLU A 82 2.74 11.16 20.42
N ARG A 83 3.95 11.13 20.94
CA ARG A 83 4.96 12.18 20.68
C ARG A 83 5.45 12.14 19.24
N PHE A 84 5.46 10.95 18.63
CA PHE A 84 5.90 10.72 17.24
C PHE A 84 4.79 10.08 16.39
N PRO A 85 3.75 10.86 16.03
CA PRO A 85 2.53 10.33 15.42
C PRO A 85 2.78 9.63 14.07
N CYS A 86 3.72 10.14 13.26
CA CYS A 86 4.08 9.53 11.99
C CYS A 86 4.74 8.16 12.15
N GLY A 87 5.55 7.97 13.20
CA GLY A 87 6.21 6.69 13.49
C GLY A 87 5.20 5.60 13.86
N LEU A 88 4.26 5.92 14.75
CA LEU A 88 3.18 5.01 15.12
C LEU A 88 2.27 4.71 13.92
N CYS A 89 1.91 5.72 13.13
CA CYS A 89 1.11 5.52 11.91
C CYS A 89 1.79 4.56 10.93
N ALA A 90 3.10 4.72 10.70
CA ALA A 90 3.86 3.86 9.80
C ALA A 90 3.94 2.41 10.30
N ASN A 91 4.15 2.21 11.60
CA ASN A 91 4.19 0.88 12.21
C ASN A 91 2.83 0.18 12.12
N LEU A 92 1.74 0.88 12.45
CA LEU A 92 0.38 0.35 12.32
C LEU A 92 0.06 -0.01 10.87
N ARG A 93 0.39 0.86 9.92
CA ARG A 93 0.16 0.61 8.49
C ARG A 93 0.89 -0.64 8.01
N ARG A 94 2.16 -0.83 8.40
CA ARG A 94 2.93 -2.03 8.04
C ARG A 94 2.32 -3.30 8.63
N GLY A 95 1.88 -3.25 9.90
CA GLY A 95 1.21 -4.38 10.55
C GLY A 95 -0.07 -4.78 9.83
N ILE A 96 -0.97 -3.83 9.58
CA ILE A 96 -2.25 -4.06 8.89
C ILE A 96 -2.02 -4.64 7.48
N LEU A 97 -1.05 -4.11 6.73
CA LEU A 97 -0.73 -4.62 5.41
C LEU A 97 -0.15 -6.05 5.46
N ALA A 98 0.69 -6.36 6.45
CA ALA A 98 1.24 -7.70 6.60
C ALA A 98 0.14 -8.72 6.95
N ASP A 99 -0.74 -8.38 7.89
CA ASP A 99 -1.87 -9.24 8.26
C ASP A 99 -2.77 -9.52 7.05
N LYS A 100 -3.05 -8.49 6.26
CA LYS A 100 -3.91 -8.62 5.08
C LYS A 100 -3.26 -9.34 3.92
N ALA A 101 -1.96 -9.18 3.72
CA ALA A 101 -1.23 -10.02 2.77
C ALA A 101 -1.40 -11.50 3.10
N ASN A 102 -1.32 -11.88 4.39
CA ASN A 102 -1.52 -13.25 4.82
C ASN A 102 -2.97 -13.73 4.62
N GLU A 103 -3.96 -12.90 4.99
CA GLU A 103 -5.38 -13.24 4.79
C GLU A 103 -5.75 -13.41 3.31
N MET A 104 -5.11 -12.63 2.42
CA MET A 104 -5.32 -12.68 0.97
C MET A 104 -4.44 -13.73 0.26
N ASP A 105 -3.69 -14.56 1.00
CA ASP A 105 -2.75 -15.55 0.49
C ASP A 105 -1.74 -14.94 -0.51
N CYS A 106 -1.27 -13.74 -0.20
CA CYS A 106 -0.29 -12.99 -0.98
C CYS A 106 1.11 -13.14 -0.39
N ASN A 107 2.04 -13.67 -1.19
CA ASN A 107 3.42 -13.92 -0.78
C ASN A 107 4.36 -12.73 -1.08
N VAL A 108 3.90 -11.72 -1.83
CA VAL A 108 4.68 -10.52 -2.16
C VAL A 108 3.84 -9.27 -1.92
N VAL A 109 4.38 -8.31 -1.17
CA VAL A 109 3.79 -6.98 -0.97
C VAL A 109 4.60 -5.95 -1.75
N VAL A 110 3.93 -5.16 -2.60
CA VAL A 110 4.55 -4.08 -3.37
C VAL A 110 3.96 -2.74 -2.93
N LEU A 111 4.84 -1.78 -2.65
CA LEU A 111 4.48 -0.42 -2.25
C LEU A 111 4.96 0.57 -3.30
N GLY A 112 4.14 1.58 -3.59
CA GLY A 112 4.47 2.67 -4.51
C GLY A 112 5.41 3.70 -3.90
N HIS A 113 6.53 3.27 -3.30
CA HIS A 113 7.55 4.19 -2.84
C HIS A 113 8.32 4.69 -4.07
N ASN A 114 8.22 5.98 -4.35
CA ASN A 114 8.96 6.60 -5.43
C ASN A 114 10.44 6.75 -5.02
N LYS A 115 11.34 6.98 -5.98
CA LYS A 115 12.77 7.25 -5.72
C LYS A 115 12.99 8.40 -4.72
N ASP A 116 12.06 9.36 -4.68
CA ASP A 116 12.09 10.50 -3.77
C ASP A 116 11.90 10.07 -2.31
N ASP A 117 11.01 9.10 -2.03
CA ASP A 117 10.78 8.57 -0.67
C ASP A 117 12.04 7.87 -0.14
N ALA A 118 12.78 7.19 -1.01
CA ALA A 118 14.05 6.56 -0.66
C ALA A 118 15.13 7.61 -0.36
N ALA A 119 15.21 8.68 -1.15
CA ALA A 119 16.15 9.79 -0.91
C ALA A 119 15.81 10.55 0.38
N GLU A 120 14.53 10.84 0.63
CA GLU A 120 14.05 11.48 1.85
C GLU A 120 14.33 10.62 3.09
N THR A 121 14.09 9.31 3.01
CA THR A 121 14.42 8.37 4.10
C THR A 121 15.92 8.33 4.38
N VAL A 122 16.77 8.34 3.34
CA VAL A 122 18.22 8.39 3.51
C VAL A 122 18.65 9.70 4.17
N LEU A 123 18.11 10.85 3.74
CA LEU A 123 18.42 12.15 4.33
C LEU A 123 17.94 12.25 5.78
N LEU A 124 16.72 11.79 6.09
CA LEU A 124 16.20 11.76 7.46
C LEU A 124 17.08 10.90 8.37
N ASN A 125 17.51 9.71 7.91
CA ASN A 125 18.42 8.87 8.67
C ASN A 125 19.82 9.50 8.81
N LEU A 126 20.31 10.20 7.79
CA LEU A 126 21.62 10.85 7.84
C LEU A 126 21.67 12.02 8.84
N PHE A 127 20.58 12.78 8.99
CA PHE A 127 20.55 13.98 9.85
C PHE A 127 19.93 13.76 11.23
N TYR A 128 19.06 12.77 11.40
CA TYR A 128 18.30 12.56 12.64
C TYR A 128 18.49 11.18 13.27
N SER A 129 19.21 10.27 12.60
CA SER A 129 19.55 8.94 13.13
C SER A 129 21.07 8.73 13.34
N GLY A 130 21.81 9.83 13.53
CA GLY A 130 23.21 9.85 13.94
C GLY A 130 23.39 10.14 15.42
#